data_AF-A0A2E0XCJ3-F1
#
_entry.id   AF-A0A2E0XCJ3-F1
#
_cell.length_a   1.000
_cell.length_b   1.000
_cell.length_c   1.000
_cell.angle_alpha   90.00
_cell.angle_beta   90.00
_cell.angle_gamma   90.00
#
_symmetry.space_group_name_H-M   'P 1'
#
loop_
_entity.id
_entity.type
_entity.pdbx_description
1 polymer ?
#
loop_
_entity_poly.entity_id
_entity_poly.type
_entity_poly.pdbx_seq_one_letter_code
_entity_poly.pdbx_strand_id
1 'polypeptide(L)'
;MRQRTDDSEALAHHPAVTEVRYPGLSGDHAHKTAKDLLAGFGGLVDFVIAGDQEVIRYFQKPRRIMQTRVSLGDASTLVYYPKSRAAQSHP
;
A
#
# COMPACT_ATOMS: atom_id res chain seq x y z
N MET A 1 4.84 -15.27 -2.02
CA MET A 1 4.06 -14.59 -0.96
C MET A 1 4.93 -13.84 0.05
N ARG A 2 6.09 -14.37 0.51
CA ARG A 2 7.00 -13.66 1.44
C ARG A 2 7.41 -12.25 0.99
N GLN A 3 7.78 -12.09 -0.29
CA GLN A 3 8.23 -10.79 -0.83
C GLN A 3 7.31 -9.61 -0.49
N ARG A 4 5.99 -9.78 -0.53
CA ARG A 4 5.05 -8.67 -0.27
C ARG A 4 4.94 -8.32 1.20
N THR A 5 5.10 -9.31 2.09
CA THR A 5 5.18 -9.06 3.52
C THR A 5 6.47 -8.31 3.86
N ASP A 6 7.59 -8.73 3.28
CA ASP A 6 8.89 -8.07 3.46
C ASP A 6 8.86 -6.62 2.92
N ASP A 7 8.26 -6.40 1.73
CA ASP A 7 8.05 -5.06 1.15
C ASP A 7 7.19 -4.17 2.08
N SER A 8 6.10 -4.71 2.64
CA SER A 8 5.22 -4.00 3.57
C SER A 8 5.88 -3.66 4.91
N GLU A 9 6.70 -4.56 5.45
CA GLU A 9 7.48 -4.30 6.67
C GLU A 9 8.55 -3.22 6.43
N ALA A 10 9.21 -3.25 5.27
CA ALA A 10 10.16 -2.20 4.89
C ALA A 10 9.47 -0.83 4.79
N LEU A 11 8.26 -0.77 4.21
CA LEU A 11 7.46 0.45 4.18
C LEU A 11 7.04 0.92 5.58
N ALA A 12 6.64 0.00 6.46
CA ALA A 12 6.21 0.32 7.82
C ALA A 12 7.34 0.93 8.67
N HIS A 13 8.60 0.58 8.37
CA HIS A 13 9.78 1.16 9.04
C HIS A 13 10.34 2.40 8.34
N HIS A 14 9.81 2.81 7.19
CA HIS A 14 10.35 3.94 6.44
C HIS A 14 9.90 5.27 7.06
N PRO A 15 10.81 6.23 7.34
CA PRO A 15 10.50 7.44 8.12
C PRO A 15 9.50 8.38 7.47
N ALA A 16 9.35 8.32 6.15
CA ALA A 16 8.36 9.12 5.41
C ALA A 16 6.95 8.48 5.37
N VAL A 17 6.78 7.25 5.83
CA VAL A 17 5.51 6.51 5.78
C VAL A 17 4.84 6.60 7.16
N THR A 18 3.58 7.01 7.19
CA THR A 18 2.83 7.22 8.44
C THR A 18 1.84 6.10 8.75
N GLU A 19 1.42 5.35 7.72
CA GLU A 19 0.49 4.23 7.87
C GLU A 19 0.77 3.22 6.77
N VAL A 20 0.69 1.93 7.09
CA VAL A 20 0.69 0.82 6.11
C VAL A 20 -0.49 -0.08 6.44
N ARG A 21 -1.26 -0.44 5.41
CA ARG A 21 -2.32 -1.44 5.47
C ARG A 21 -1.96 -2.59 4.55
N TYR A 22 -1.77 -3.74 5.16
CA TYR A 22 -1.53 -4.99 4.46
C TYR A 22 -1.95 -6.14 5.37
N PRO A 23 -2.89 -7.01 4.96
CA PRO A 23 -3.37 -8.09 5.82
C PRO A 23 -2.28 -9.10 6.22
N GLY A 24 -1.12 -9.11 5.56
CA GLY A 24 0.01 -9.93 5.98
C GLY A 24 0.80 -9.38 7.16
N LEU A 25 0.65 -8.10 7.51
CA LEU A 25 1.26 -7.51 8.70
C LEU A 25 0.48 -7.92 9.95
N SER A 26 1.19 -8.37 10.99
CA SER A 26 0.58 -8.80 12.25
C SER A 26 -0.17 -7.68 12.99
N GLY A 27 0.19 -6.41 12.74
CA GLY A 27 -0.46 -5.23 13.29
C GLY A 27 -1.69 -4.74 12.51
N ASP A 28 -2.01 -5.34 11.36
CA ASP A 28 -3.20 -4.95 10.59
C ASP A 28 -4.47 -5.54 11.22
N HIS A 29 -5.51 -4.71 11.38
CA HIS A 29 -6.81 -5.13 11.91
C HIS A 29 -7.44 -6.33 11.17
N ALA A 30 -7.17 -6.46 9.87
CA ALA A 30 -7.69 -7.53 9.04
C ALA A 30 -6.83 -8.80 9.07
N HIS A 31 -5.67 -8.80 9.74
CA HIS A 31 -4.71 -9.92 9.70
C HIS A 31 -5.34 -11.24 10.11
N LYS A 32 -6.05 -11.25 11.25
CA LYS A 32 -6.70 -12.46 11.76
C LYS A 32 -7.74 -12.99 10.77
N THR A 33 -8.65 -12.13 10.34
CA THR A 33 -9.71 -12.49 9.38
C THR A 33 -9.13 -12.97 8.06
N ALA A 34 -8.09 -12.32 7.54
CA ALA A 34 -7.44 -12.70 6.30
C ALA A 34 -6.75 -14.05 6.41
N LYS A 35 -6.12 -14.36 7.55
CA LYS A 35 -5.50 -15.66 7.82
C LYS A 35 -6.52 -16.79 7.86
N ASP A 36 -7.71 -16.53 8.39
CA ASP A 36 -8.77 -17.53 8.51
C ASP A 36 -9.51 -17.77 7.18
N LEU A 37 -9.63 -16.74 6.33
CA LEU A 37 -10.45 -16.79 5.11
C LEU A 37 -9.67 -16.95 3.80
N LEU A 38 -8.38 -16.58 3.76
CA LEU A 38 -7.60 -16.51 2.53
C LEU A 38 -6.43 -17.50 2.54
N ALA A 39 -6.12 -18.08 1.38
CA ALA A 39 -4.91 -18.89 1.18
C ALA A 39 -3.61 -18.05 1.23
N GLY A 40 -3.74 -16.73 1.18
CA GLY A 40 -2.67 -15.77 1.45
C GLY A 40 -3.14 -14.33 1.26
N PHE A 41 -2.30 -13.38 1.64
CA PHE A 41 -2.72 -11.99 1.88
C PHE A 41 -2.83 -11.11 0.62
N GLY A 42 -2.63 -11.69 -0.57
CA GLY A 42 -2.65 -10.96 -1.83
C GLY A 42 -1.44 -10.06 -2.04
N GLY A 43 -1.51 -9.25 -3.11
CA GLY A 43 -0.43 -8.36 -3.55
C GLY A 43 -0.73 -6.86 -3.44
N LEU A 44 -1.87 -6.49 -2.84
CA LEU A 44 -2.27 -5.10 -2.65
C LEU A 44 -1.71 -4.58 -1.32
N VAL A 45 -0.95 -3.50 -1.38
CA VAL A 45 -0.42 -2.79 -0.21
C VAL A 45 -0.88 -1.34 -0.31
N ASP A 46 -1.57 -0.85 0.71
CA ASP A 46 -1.96 0.56 0.84
C ASP A 46 -1.07 1.22 1.89
N PHE A 47 -0.64 2.45 1.65
CA PHE A 47 0.23 3.17 2.59
C PHE A 47 0.09 4.68 2.42
N VAL A 48 0.34 5.39 3.52
CA VAL A 48 0.25 6.85 3.59
C VAL A 48 1.66 7.41 3.75
N ILE A 49 2.00 8.39 2.93
CA ILE A 49 3.29 9.10 2.97
C ILE A 49 3.05 10.50 3.53
N ALA A 50 3.83 10.91 4.53
CA ALA A 50 3.85 12.28 5.00
C ALA A 50 4.41 13.20 3.89
N GLY A 51 3.66 14.24 3.55
CA GLY A 51 4.11 15.16 2.51
C GLY A 51 3.06 16.15 2.05
N ASP A 52 3.49 17.05 1.19
CA ASP A 52 2.65 18.05 0.52
C ASP A 52 2.48 17.71 -0.97
N GLN A 53 2.06 18.68 -1.77
CA GLN A 53 1.87 18.48 -3.20
C GLN A 53 3.16 18.12 -3.95
N GLU A 54 4.35 18.46 -3.44
CA GLU A 54 5.61 18.06 -4.09
C GLU A 54 5.84 16.55 -3.99
N VAL A 55 5.49 15.96 -2.85
CA VAL A 55 5.55 14.50 -2.68
C VAL A 55 4.60 13.83 -3.68
N ILE A 56 3.38 14.34 -3.84
CA ILE A 56 2.44 13.84 -4.84
C ILE A 56 3.02 13.96 -6.27
N ARG A 57 3.60 15.12 -6.62
CA ARG A 57 4.24 15.33 -7.93
C ARG A 57 5.41 14.38 -8.16
N TYR A 58 6.21 14.09 -7.15
CA TYR A 58 7.33 13.13 -7.23
C TYR A 58 6.84 11.73 -7.58
N PHE A 59 5.70 11.34 -7.04
CA PHE A 59 5.09 10.01 -7.19
C PHE A 59 4.26 9.85 -8.48
N GLN A 60 3.75 10.96 -9.04
CA GLN A 60 3.06 10.97 -10.33
C GLN A 60 3.99 10.82 -11.54
N LYS A 61 5.29 11.05 -11.37
CA LYS A 61 6.28 10.86 -12.45
C LYS A 61 6.42 9.36 -12.76
N PRO A 62 6.31 8.94 -14.03
CA PRO A 62 6.46 7.55 -14.40
C PRO A 62 7.85 7.05 -14.00
N ARG A 63 7.91 5.83 -13.43
CA ARG A 63 9.16 5.17 -13.06
C ARG A 63 9.27 3.86 -13.82
N ARG A 64 10.50 3.37 -14.00
CA ARG A 64 10.79 2.12 -14.72
C ARG A 64 10.01 0.91 -14.20
N ILE A 65 9.57 0.94 -12.94
CA ILE A 65 8.94 -0.19 -12.25
C ILE A 65 7.44 0.03 -12.04
N MET A 66 6.96 1.28 -11.98
CA MET A 66 5.59 1.61 -11.56
C MET A 66 4.83 2.30 -12.68
N GLN A 67 3.70 1.74 -13.06
CA GLN A 67 2.79 2.33 -14.03
C GLN A 67 1.54 2.91 -13.34
N THR A 68 1.12 4.09 -13.77
CA THR A 68 -0.16 4.68 -13.33
C THR A 68 -1.28 4.12 -14.21
N ARG A 69 -2.06 3.18 -13.69
CA ARG A 69 -3.28 2.65 -14.34
C ARG A 69 -4.38 2.47 -13.30
N VAL A 70 -5.61 2.30 -13.79
CA VAL A 70 -6.82 2.17 -12.94
C VAL A 70 -7.30 0.71 -12.80
N SER A 71 -6.53 -0.26 -13.33
CA SER A 71 -6.86 -1.69 -13.31
C SER A 71 -5.81 -2.47 -12.53
N LEU A 72 -6.25 -3.39 -11.68
CA LEU A 72 -5.42 -4.22 -10.79
C LEU A 72 -5.33 -5.66 -11.33
N GLY A 73 -4.25 -6.38 -10.98
CA GLY A 73 -4.13 -7.83 -11.19
C GLY A 73 -3.27 -8.29 -12.37
N ASP A 74 -2.60 -7.37 -13.06
CA ASP A 74 -1.56 -7.69 -14.04
C ASP A 74 -0.21 -8.02 -13.33
N ALA A 75 0.74 -8.60 -14.05
CA ALA A 75 2.09 -8.90 -13.55
C ALA A 75 2.93 -7.63 -13.27
N SER A 76 2.47 -6.47 -13.73
CA SER A 76 3.12 -5.17 -13.55
C SER A 76 2.85 -4.58 -12.16
N THR A 77 3.81 -3.78 -11.65
CA THR A 77 3.57 -3.01 -10.42
C THR A 77 2.78 -1.75 -10.74
N LEU A 78 1.64 -1.62 -10.08
CA LEU A 78 0.71 -0.51 -10.24
C LEU A 78 0.77 0.42 -9.04
N VAL A 79 0.67 1.72 -9.28
CA VAL A 79 0.41 2.68 -8.20
C VAL A 79 -0.80 3.55 -8.54
N TYR A 80 -1.68 3.69 -7.55
CA TYR A 80 -2.87 4.52 -7.62
C TYR A 80 -2.79 5.59 -6.53
N TYR A 81 -3.08 6.84 -6.90
CA TYR A 81 -3.12 7.97 -5.99
C TYR A 81 -4.55 8.53 -5.96
N PRO A 82 -5.35 8.25 -4.91
CA PRO A 82 -6.66 8.87 -4.77
C PRO A 82 -6.51 10.39 -4.57
N LYS A 83 -7.42 11.18 -5.14
CA LYS A 83 -7.51 12.62 -4.83
C LYS A 83 -7.91 12.76 -3.36
N SER A 84 -6.96 13.13 -2.51
CA SER A 84 -7.07 13.34 -1.06
C SER A 84 -7.93 12.32 -0.30
N ARG A 85 -7.28 11.46 0.48
CA ARG A 85 -7.96 10.79 1.59
C ARG A 85 -8.19 11.84 2.68
N ALA A 86 -9.37 12.48 2.70
CA ALA A 86 -9.89 12.94 3.98
C ALA A 86 -9.90 11.71 4.88
N ALA A 87 -9.23 11.76 6.03
CA ALA A 87 -9.20 10.65 6.95
C ALA A 87 -10.65 10.25 7.26
N GLN A 88 -11.14 9.19 6.61
CA GLN A 88 -12.41 8.60 6.98
C GLN A 88 -12.15 7.89 8.30
N SER A 89 -12.29 8.65 9.39
CA SER A 89 -12.50 8.12 10.72
C SER A 89 -13.73 7.22 10.65
N HIS A 90 -13.50 5.91 10.60
CA HIS A 90 -14.57 4.96 10.91
C HIS A 90 -14.85 5.10 12.42
N PRO A 91 -16.12 5.28 12.83
CA PRO A 91 -16.52 5.25 14.23
C PRO A 91 -16.31 3.85 14.85
#